data_AF-A0A959XCJ0-F1
#
_entry.id   AF-A0A959XCJ0-F1
#
_cell.length_a   1.000
_cell.length_b   1.000
_cell.length_c   1.000
_cell.angle_alpha   90.00
_cell.angle_beta   90.00
_cell.angle_gamma   90.00
#
_symmetry.space_group_name_H-M   'P 1'
#
loop_
_entity.id
_entity.type
_entity.pdbx_description
1 polymer ?
#
loop_
_entity_poly.entity_id
_entity_poly.type
_entity_poly.pdbx_seq_one_letter_code
_entity_poly.pdbx_strand_id
1 'polypeptide(L)' 'MGRDHRPSYDQQRPDVFTQALGAAKRTLDPALILNPGVLLELR' A
#
# COMPACT_ATOMS: atom_id res chain seq x y z
N MET A 1 -6.21 5.36 6.41
CA MET A 1 -4.92 5.89 5.95
C MET A 1 -5.10 6.59 4.60
N GLY A 2 -4.60 7.81 4.46
CA GLY A 2 -4.58 8.59 3.21
C GLY A 2 -3.19 9.17 2.99
N ARG A 3 -2.98 9.96 1.92
CA ARG A 3 -1.67 10.52 1.58
C ARG A 3 -1.03 11.30 2.73
N ASP A 4 -1.82 12.09 3.44
CA ASP A 4 -1.33 12.89 4.57
C ASP A 4 -0.88 12.06 5.77
N HIS A 5 -1.44 10.85 5.93
CA HIS A 5 -1.09 9.92 6.99
C HIS A 5 -0.03 8.91 6.58
N ARG A 6 0.40 8.92 5.32
CA ARG A 6 1.33 7.94 4.77
C ARG A 6 2.75 8.04 5.36
N PRO A 7 3.33 9.24 5.55
CA PRO A 7 4.71 9.36 6.04
C PRO A 7 4.92 8.75 7.43
N SER A 8 3.99 8.96 8.36
CA SER A 8 4.05 8.39 9.71
C SER A 8 3.77 6.89 9.69
N TYR A 9 2.87 6.42 8.83
CA TYR A 9 2.59 5.00 8.66
C TYR A 9 3.79 4.22 8.12
N ASP A 10 4.54 4.77 7.16
CA ASP A 10 5.74 4.13 6.61
C ASP A 10 6.83 3.92 7.67
N GLN A 11 6.94 4.82 8.66
CA GLN A 11 7.91 4.71 9.74
C GLN A 11 7.56 3.67 10.80
N GLN A 12 6.27 3.36 10.95
CA GLN A 12 5.76 2.51 12.03
C GLN A 12 5.38 1.11 11.56
N ARG A 13 5.18 0.90 10.25
CA ARG A 13 4.74 -0.40 9.77
C ARG A 13 5.92 -1.36 9.60
N PRO A 14 5.79 -2.61 10.09
CA PRO A 14 6.74 -3.66 9.75
C PRO A 14 6.67 -4.04 8.26
N ASP A 15 7.79 -4.44 7.68
CA ASP A 15 7.90 -4.80 6.25
C ASP A 15 6.91 -5.90 5.82
N VAL A 16 6.67 -6.88 6.70
CA VAL A 16 5.75 -7.99 6.42
C VAL A 16 4.33 -7.54 6.11
N PHE A 17 3.87 -6.43 6.70
CA PHE A 17 2.56 -5.87 6.39
C PHE A 17 2.52 -5.28 4.99
N THR A 18 3.58 -4.58 4.56
CA THR A 18 3.71 -4.08 3.19
C THR A 18 3.60 -5.20 2.17
N GLN A 19 4.29 -6.31 2.43
CA GLN A 19 4.32 -7.47 1.53
C GLN A 19 2.94 -8.13 1.43
N ALA A 20 2.29 -8.38 2.56
CA ALA A 20 0.95 -8.98 2.60
C ALA A 20 -0.08 -8.10 1.89
N LEU A 21 -0.08 -6.79 2.17
CA LEU A 21 -0.96 -5.83 1.50
C LEU A 21 -0.66 -5.74 0.00
N GLY A 22 0.62 -5.79 -0.39
CA GLY A 22 1.04 -5.82 -1.80
C GLY A 22 0.53 -7.03 -2.56
N ALA A 23 0.63 -8.22 -1.97
CA ALA A 23 0.09 -9.44 -2.56
C ALA A 23 -1.44 -9.36 -2.71
N ALA A 24 -2.15 -8.95 -1.65
CA ALA A 24 -3.60 -8.76 -1.70
C ALA A 24 -4.00 -7.74 -2.78
N LYS A 25 -3.27 -6.62 -2.89
CA LYS A 25 -3.55 -5.57 -3.87
C LYS A 25 -3.41 -6.08 -5.31
N ARG A 26 -2.37 -6.87 -5.61
CA ARG A 26 -2.17 -7.47 -6.94
C ARG A 26 -3.28 -8.44 -7.31
N THR A 27 -3.80 -9.20 -6.35
CA THR A 27 -4.91 -10.14 -6.58
C THR A 27 -6.24 -9.41 -6.79
N LEU A 28 -6.54 -8.41 -5.96
CA LEU A 28 -7.86 -7.77 -5.93
C LEU A 28 -8.02 -6.60 -6.90
N ASP A 29 -6.92 -5.95 -7.28
CA ASP A 29 -6.91 -4.83 -8.23
C ASP A 29 -5.68 -4.91 -9.13
N PRO A 30 -5.65 -5.88 -10.07
CA PRO A 30 -4.50 -6.12 -10.93
C PRO A 30 -4.21 -4.95 -11.87
N ALA A 31 -5.20 -4.09 -12.14
CA ALA A 31 -5.05 -2.88 -12.96
C ALA A 31 -4.67 -1.63 -12.12
N LEU A 32 -4.55 -1.76 -10.80
CA LEU A 32 -4.16 -0.69 -9.87
C LEU A 32 -5.04 0.58 -9.93
N ILE A 33 -6.33 0.42 -10.23
CA ILE A 33 -7.27 1.54 -10.39
C ILE A 33 -7.69 2.13 -9.04
N LEU A 34 -7.83 1.30 -8.02
CA LEU A 34 -8.38 1.69 -6.72
C LEU A 34 -7.29 2.33 -5.85
N ASN A 35 -7.31 3.65 -5.73
CA ASN A 35 -6.43 4.43 -4.87
C ASN A 35 -4.92 4.24 -5.17
N PRO A 36 -4.46 4.57 -6.39
CA PRO A 36 -3.07 4.44 -6.78
C PRO A 36 -2.15 5.29 -5.89
N GLY A 37 -1.04 4.69 -5.45
CA GLY A 37 0.03 5.34 -4.67
C GLY A 37 -0.32 5.70 -3.22
N VAL A 38 -1.52 5.36 -2.71
CA VAL A 38 -1.91 5.79 -1.36
C VAL A 38 -1.23 4.97 -0.27
N LEU A 39 -1.39 3.64 -0.30
CA LEU A 39 -0.89 2.74 0.75
C LEU A 39 0.33 1.92 0.35
N LEU A 40 0.55 1.75 -0.96
CA LEU A 40 1.67 1.02 -1.50
C LEU A 40 2.19 1.76 -2.74
N GLU A 41 3.51 1.84 -2.86
CA GLU A 41 4.15 2.19 -4.13
C GLU A 41 4.37 0.88 -4.88
N LEU A 42 3.43 0.55 -5.76
CA LEU A 42 3.56 -0.59 -6.67
C LEU A 42 4.03 -0.01 -8.01
N ARG A 43 5.35 -0.01 -8.24
CA ARG A 43 5.89 0.13 -9.59
C ARG A 43 5.73 -1.19 -10.34
#